data_AF-A0A1G3IJB7-F1
#
_entry.id   AF-A0A1G3IJB7-F1
#
_cell.length_a   1.000
_cell.length_b   1.000
_cell.length_c   1.000
_cell.angle_alpha   90.00
_cell.angle_beta   90.00
_cell.angle_gamma   90.00
#
_symmetry.space_group_name_H-M   'P 1'
#
loop_
_entity.id
_entity.type
_entity.pdbx_description
1 polymer ?
#
loop_
_entity_poly.entity_id
_entity_poly.type
_entity_poly.pdbx_seq_one_letter_code
_entity_poly.pdbx_strand_id
1 'polypeptide(L)'
;MTQISRIPKWTDHNFDGMLIWFSEMSARGLLFHPDDDPSEIISIAKGTRVFSETEAAELRSTVAEMFELNGDEVYEAGAPIFRATLGQFDA
;
A
#
# COMPACT_ATOMS: atom_id res chain seq x y z
N MET A 1 -25.15 -0.23 -7.82
CA MET A 1 -24.55 -0.49 -6.49
C MET A 1 -23.10 -0.08 -6.59
N THR A 2 -22.67 0.94 -5.85
CA THR A 2 -21.26 1.35 -5.81
C THR A 2 -20.51 0.27 -5.03
N GLN A 3 -19.64 -0.47 -5.71
CA GLN A 3 -18.76 -1.42 -5.02
C GLN A 3 -17.83 -0.60 -4.12
N ILE A 4 -17.82 -0.91 -2.82
CA ILE A 4 -16.92 -0.27 -1.87
C ILE A 4 -15.51 -0.77 -2.19
N SER A 5 -14.57 0.15 -2.45
CA SER A 5 -13.18 -0.17 -2.72
C SER A 5 -12.58 -1.00 -1.58
N ARG A 6 -11.67 -1.93 -1.92
CA ARG A 6 -10.93 -2.71 -0.91
C ARG A 6 -9.83 -1.88 -0.23
N ILE A 7 -9.45 -0.76 -0.83
CA ILE A 7 -8.35 0.08 -0.35
C ILE A 7 -8.80 0.82 0.93
N PRO A 8 -8.06 0.71 2.03
CA PRO A 8 -8.32 1.50 3.23
C PRO A 8 -8.10 2.99 2.94
N LYS A 9 -8.90 3.84 3.58
CA LYS A 9 -8.68 5.28 3.52
C LYS A 9 -7.52 5.65 4.42
N TRP A 10 -6.64 6.52 3.94
CA TRP A 10 -5.66 7.21 4.78
C TRP A 10 -6.32 8.49 5.30
N THR A 11 -6.59 8.57 6.61
CA THR A 11 -7.32 9.70 7.21
C THR A 11 -6.45 10.60 8.07
N ASP A 12 -5.39 10.04 8.67
CA ASP A 12 -4.46 10.77 9.53
C ASP A 12 -3.18 11.03 8.75
N HIS A 13 -3.00 12.28 8.28
CA HIS A 13 -1.89 12.65 7.40
C HIS A 13 -0.57 12.87 8.14
N ASN A 14 -0.16 11.89 8.95
CA ASN A 14 1.09 11.86 9.68
C ASN A 14 1.72 10.46 9.63
N PHE A 15 2.91 10.31 10.24
CA PHE A 15 3.64 9.06 10.31
C PHE A 15 2.82 7.87 10.83
N ASP A 16 2.13 8.04 11.97
CA ASP A 16 1.32 6.97 12.57
C ASP A 16 0.17 6.56 11.66
N GLY A 17 -0.45 7.52 10.97
CA GLY A 17 -1.49 7.24 9.99
C GLY A 17 -0.99 6.47 8.77
N MET A 18 0.22 6.77 8.28
CA MET A 18 0.86 5.97 7.23
C MET A 18 1.18 4.55 7.71
N LEU A 19 1.72 4.40 8.92
CA LEU A 19 2.01 3.11 9.55
C LEU A 19 0.73 2.24 9.66
N ILE A 20 -0.36 2.84 10.15
CA ILE A 20 -1.67 2.17 10.25
C ILE A 20 -2.16 1.77 8.87
N TRP A 21 -2.06 2.67 7.88
CA TRP A 21 -2.51 2.37 6.52
C TRP A 21 -1.73 1.20 5.89
N PHE A 22 -0.40 1.18 6.00
CA PHE A 22 0.42 0.06 5.53
C PHE A 22 0.07 -1.24 6.28
N SER A 23 -0.15 -1.16 7.59
CA SER A 23 -0.57 -2.31 8.41
C SER A 23 -1.93 -2.87 7.94
N GLU A 24 -2.90 -2.01 7.65
CA GLU A 24 -4.19 -2.44 7.10
C GLU A 24 -4.07 -3.06 5.70
N MET A 25 -3.26 -2.45 4.83
CA MET A 25 -2.97 -3.01 3.50
C MET A 25 -2.36 -4.41 3.61
N SER A 26 -1.42 -4.60 4.53
CA SER A 26 -0.83 -5.91 4.82
C SER A 26 -1.87 -6.92 5.32
N ALA A 27 -2.69 -6.54 6.31
CA ALA A 27 -3.72 -7.41 6.86
C ALA A 27 -4.76 -7.85 5.81
N ARG A 28 -5.00 -7.03 4.78
CA ARG A 28 -5.89 -7.33 3.66
C ARG A 28 -5.22 -8.13 2.52
N GLY A 29 -3.92 -8.40 2.62
CA GLY A 29 -3.14 -9.04 1.55
C GLY A 29 -2.98 -8.15 0.32
N LEU A 30 -2.97 -6.83 0.51
CA LEU A 30 -2.89 -5.80 -0.53
C LEU A 30 -1.56 -5.02 -0.48
N LEU A 31 -0.64 -5.40 0.41
CA LEU A 31 0.65 -4.71 0.51
C LEU A 31 1.44 -4.82 -0.80
N PHE A 32 1.94 -3.70 -1.27
CA PHE A 32 2.80 -3.56 -2.46
C PHE A 32 3.82 -2.45 -2.19
N HIS A 33 4.96 -2.44 -2.90
CA HIS A 33 6.00 -1.43 -2.70
C HIS A 33 5.50 -0.06 -3.17
N PRO A 34 5.71 1.04 -2.42
CA PRO A 34 5.14 2.35 -2.74
C PRO A 34 5.64 2.96 -4.06
N ASP A 35 6.82 2.56 -4.55
CA ASP A 35 7.34 2.98 -5.87
C ASP A 35 6.79 2.17 -7.05
N ASP A 36 6.20 0.99 -6.79
CA ASP A 36 5.66 0.17 -7.86
C ASP A 36 4.31 0.73 -8.32
N ASP A 37 4.06 0.71 -9.64
CA ASP A 37 2.74 1.04 -10.16
C ASP A 37 1.72 -0.06 -9.78
N PRO A 38 0.64 0.26 -9.03
CA PRO A 38 -0.39 -0.71 -8.67
C PRO A 38 -1.02 -1.44 -9.88
N SER A 39 -1.09 -0.83 -11.07
CA SER A 39 -1.67 -1.51 -12.25
C SER A 39 -0.80 -2.64 -12.79
N GLU A 40 0.48 -2.66 -12.43
CA GLU A 40 1.46 -3.65 -12.88
C GLU A 40 1.66 -4.77 -11.86
N ILE A 41 1.02 -4.68 -10.68
CA ILE A 41 1.09 -5.72 -9.66
C ILE A 41 0.24 -6.93 -10.07
N ILE A 42 0.91 -8.04 -10.36
CA ILE A 42 0.29 -9.30 -10.79
C ILE A 42 0.41 -10.34 -9.67
N SER A 43 -0.70 -11.03 -9.38
CA SER A 43 -0.69 -12.18 -8.48
C SER A 43 -0.03 -13.37 -9.17
N ILE A 44 1.11 -13.85 -8.67
CA ILE A 44 1.79 -15.04 -9.22
C ILE A 44 0.87 -16.27 -9.22
N ALA A 45 0.05 -16.43 -8.19
CA ALA A 45 -0.86 -17.57 -8.07
C ALA A 45 -2.02 -17.53 -9.08
N LYS A 46 -2.50 -16.34 -9.46
CA LYS A 46 -3.68 -16.16 -10.33
C LYS A 46 -3.33 -15.77 -11.77
N GLY A 47 -2.12 -15.26 -12.01
CA GLY A 47 -1.69 -14.70 -13.29
C GLY A 47 -2.44 -13.43 -13.70
N THR A 48 -3.17 -12.79 -12.78
CA THR A 48 -4.00 -11.61 -13.04
C THR A 48 -3.57 -10.44 -12.16
N ARG A 49 -3.91 -9.21 -12.58
CA ARG A 49 -3.72 -8.00 -11.77
C ARG A 49 -4.36 -8.16 -10.39
N VAL A 50 -3.65 -7.69 -9.35
CA VAL A 50 -4.14 -7.69 -7.96
C VAL A 50 -5.20 -6.63 -7.76
N PHE A 51 -4.99 -5.46 -8.36
CA PHE A 51 -5.85 -4.29 -8.26
C PHE A 51 -6.65 -4.09 -9.55
N SER A 52 -7.90 -3.67 -9.40
CA SER A 52 -8.68 -3.13 -10.52
C SER A 52 -8.13 -1.77 -10.95
N GLU A 53 -8.52 -1.26 -12.13
CA GLU A 53 -8.10 0.06 -12.60
C GLU A 53 -8.52 1.18 -11.64
N THR A 54 -9.71 1.07 -11.04
CA THR A 54 -10.20 2.03 -10.04
C THR A 54 -9.35 1.99 -8.77
N GLU A 55 -9.04 0.81 -8.26
CA GLU A 55 -8.19 0.68 -7.07
C GLU A 55 -6.75 1.13 -7.33
N ALA A 56 -6.21 0.85 -8.52
CA ALA A 56 -4.89 1.32 -8.91
C ALA A 56 -4.83 2.86 -8.98
N ALA A 57 -5.87 3.51 -9.50
CA ALA A 57 -5.97 4.97 -9.50
C ALA A 57 -6.07 5.54 -8.07
N GLU A 58 -6.86 4.92 -7.19
CA GLU A 58 -6.97 5.30 -5.78
C GLU A 58 -5.61 5.17 -5.07
N LEU A 59 -4.92 4.04 -5.24
CA LEU A 59 -3.61 3.80 -4.66
C LEU A 59 -2.55 4.80 -5.13
N ARG A 60 -2.49 5.08 -6.44
CA ARG A 60 -1.57 6.11 -6.96
C ARG A 60 -1.83 7.47 -6.32
N SER A 61 -3.10 7.86 -6.18
CA SER A 61 -3.45 9.14 -5.55
C SER A 61 -3.06 9.17 -4.09
N THR A 62 -3.39 8.12 -3.31
CA THR A 62 -3.08 8.06 -1.88
C THR A 62 -1.58 8.04 -1.63
N VAL A 63 -0.81 7.24 -2.36
CA VAL A 63 0.64 7.15 -2.19
C VAL A 63 1.33 8.44 -2.65
N ALA A 64 0.87 9.06 -3.74
CA ALA A 64 1.38 10.36 -4.17
C ALA A 64 1.16 11.44 -3.10
N GLU A 65 -0.03 11.48 -2.50
CA GLU A 65 -0.35 12.40 -1.41
C GLU A 65 0.51 12.15 -0.16
N MET A 66 0.77 10.88 0.18
CA MET A 66 1.68 10.51 1.28
C MET A 66 3.09 11.07 1.07
N PHE A 67 3.66 10.89 -0.12
CA PHE A 67 4.98 11.41 -0.46
C PHE A 67 4.99 12.94 -0.56
N GLU A 68 3.95 13.56 -1.08
CA GLU A 68 3.84 15.03 -1.15
C GLU A 68 3.86 15.65 0.26
N LEU A 69 3.17 15.04 1.22
CA LEU A 69 3.04 15.57 2.58
C LEU A 69 4.19 15.17 3.52
N ASN A 70 4.76 13.97 3.37
CA ASN A 70 5.68 13.39 4.34
C ASN A 70 7.06 13.04 3.75
N GLY A 71 7.26 13.18 2.43
CA GLY A 71 8.52 12.84 1.77
C GLY A 71 8.94 11.39 2.01
N ASP A 72 10.22 11.17 2.30
CA ASP A 72 10.79 9.83 2.44
C ASP A 72 10.36 9.11 3.74
N GLU A 73 9.68 9.78 4.68
CA GLU A 73 9.12 9.14 5.89
C GLU A 73 8.09 8.04 5.54
N VAL A 74 7.53 8.08 4.33
CA VAL A 74 6.68 7.01 3.78
C VAL A 74 7.39 5.65 3.83
N TYR A 75 8.67 5.62 3.47
CA TYR A 75 9.46 4.39 3.52
C TYR A 75 9.67 3.93 4.96
N GLU A 76 9.95 4.85 5.87
CA GLU A 76 10.16 4.55 7.29
C GLU A 76 8.89 3.99 7.95
N ALA A 77 7.73 4.56 7.63
CA ALA A 77 6.43 4.08 8.11
C ALA A 77 6.08 2.69 7.54
N GLY A 78 6.37 2.43 6.27
CA GLY A 78 6.09 1.13 5.64
C GLY A 78 7.07 0.03 6.05
N ALA A 79 8.34 0.36 6.25
CA ALA A 79 9.43 -0.59 6.49
C ALA A 79 9.16 -1.66 7.57
N PRO A 80 8.63 -1.34 8.78
CA PRO A 80 8.32 -2.37 9.77
C PRO A 80 7.26 -3.37 9.28
N ILE A 81 6.30 -2.92 8.47
CA ILE A 81 5.24 -3.78 7.93
C ILE A 81 5.80 -4.70 6.85
N PHE A 82 6.61 -4.19 5.91
CA PHE A 82 7.27 -5.02 4.90
C PHE A 82 8.15 -6.10 5.53
N ARG A 83 8.94 -5.75 6.55
CA ARG A 83 9.77 -6.72 7.29
C ARG A 83 8.92 -7.82 7.96
N ALA A 84 7.78 -7.45 8.54
CA ALA A 84 6.88 -8.42 9.16
C ALA A 84 6.22 -9.34 8.11
N THR A 85 5.82 -8.81 6.94
CA THR A 85 5.12 -9.57 5.90
C THR A 85 6.03 -10.49 5.11
N LEU A 86 7.25 -10.06 4.79
CA LEU A 86 8.21 -10.84 4.00
C LEU A 86 9.01 -11.85 4.83
N GLY A 87 8.91 -11.78 6.16
CA GLY A 87 9.79 -12.50 7.08
C GLY A 87 11.14 -11.77 7.23
N GLN A 88 11.74 -11.86 8.42
CA GLN A 88 13.09 -11.33 8.66
C GLN A 88 14.08 -11.97 7.69
N PHE A 89 14.59 -11.20 6.73
CA PHE A 89 15.91 -11.46 6.17
C PHE A 89 16.92 -10.82 7.13
N ASP A 90 17.27 -11.55 8.17
CA ASP A 90 18.56 -11.32 8.82
C ASP A 90 19.63 -11.74 7.80
N ALA A 91 20.40 -10.75 7.33
CA ALA A 91 21.59 -10.96 6.52
C ALA A 91 22.76 -11.45 7.38
#